data_AF-A0A9X4HM05-F1
#
_entry.id   AF-A0A9X4HM05-F1
#
_cell.length_a   1.000
_cell.length_b   1.000
_cell.length_c   1.000
_cell.angle_alpha   90.00
_cell.angle_beta   90.00
_cell.angle_gamma   90.00
#
_symmetry.space_group_name_H-M   'P 1'
#
loop_
_entity.id
_entity.type
_entity.pdbx_description
1 polymer ?
#
loop_
_entity_poly.entity_id
_entity_poly.type
_entity_poly.pdbx_seq_one_letter_code
_entity_poly.pdbx_strand_id
1 'polypeptide(L)'
;MQEVSAAIDDTMGETVVVTPVRSGGVNFPTIPEPERSISTTAVFMAKPETVVMEDNIVHARGHALSPLISTSVPVFSFDHKSLPWPLKQGYRIKLCRTGAVYEVTDPKYDSVARIEAKVVQLGRDAT
;
A
#
# COMPACT_ATOMS: atom_id res chain seq x y z
N MET A 1 -23.24 -0.73 -5.91
CA MET A 1 -21.90 -0.29 -5.44
C MET A 1 -20.95 -1.46 -5.18
N GLN A 2 -21.42 -2.61 -4.65
CA GLN A 2 -20.63 -3.84 -4.57
C GLN A 2 -20.11 -4.34 -5.93
N GLU A 3 -20.91 -4.19 -6.99
CA GLU A 3 -20.53 -4.60 -8.36
C GLU A 3 -19.29 -3.88 -8.88
N VAL A 4 -19.03 -2.65 -8.41
CA VAL A 4 -17.89 -1.85 -8.89
C VAL A 4 -16.56 -2.37 -8.32
N SER A 5 -16.55 -2.76 -7.04
CA SER A 5 -15.33 -3.32 -6.40
C SER A 5 -14.96 -4.67 -7.01
N ALA A 6 -15.96 -5.53 -7.23
CA ALA A 6 -15.77 -6.82 -7.89
C ALA A 6 -15.25 -6.67 -9.34
N ALA A 7 -15.83 -5.76 -10.13
CA ALA A 7 -15.37 -5.52 -11.50
C ALA A 7 -13.91 -5.01 -11.58
N ILE A 8 -13.50 -4.19 -10.60
CA ILE A 8 -12.12 -3.72 -10.48
C ILE A 8 -11.18 -4.88 -10.16
N ASP A 9 -11.55 -5.74 -9.21
CA ASP A 9 -10.75 -6.90 -8.83
C ASP A 9 -10.67 -7.94 -9.96
N ASP A 10 -11.74 -8.14 -10.73
CA ASP A 10 -11.75 -9.05 -11.89
C ASP A 10 -10.84 -8.57 -13.02
N THR A 11 -10.68 -7.25 -13.18
CA THR A 11 -9.91 -6.66 -14.29
C THR A 11 -8.45 -6.41 -13.92
N MET A 12 -8.19 -5.95 -12.69
CA MET A 12 -6.89 -5.41 -12.26
C MET A 12 -6.37 -6.08 -10.97
N GLY A 13 -7.11 -7.03 -10.41
CA GLY A 13 -6.74 -7.71 -9.18
C GLY A 13 -5.55 -8.64 -9.37
N GLU A 14 -4.60 -8.56 -8.45
CA GLU A 14 -3.52 -9.52 -8.32
C GLU A 14 -3.71 -10.33 -7.03
N THR A 15 -3.38 -11.63 -7.08
CA THR A 15 -3.34 -12.46 -5.88
C THR A 15 -2.14 -12.05 -5.02
N VAL A 16 -2.41 -11.79 -3.75
CA VAL A 16 -1.42 -11.41 -2.75
C VAL A 16 -1.58 -12.24 -1.49
N VAL A 17 -0.47 -12.46 -0.80
CA VAL A 17 -0.47 -13.03 0.56
C VAL A 17 -0.28 -11.90 1.55
N VAL A 18 -1.24 -11.73 2.45
CA VAL A 18 -1.17 -10.73 3.52
C VAL A 18 -0.80 -11.43 4.82
N THR A 19 0.32 -11.03 5.40
CA THR A 19 0.84 -11.55 6.67
C THR A 19 0.70 -10.47 7.75
N PRO A 20 -0.11 -10.71 8.78
CA PRO A 20 -0.23 -9.79 9.89
C PRO A 20 1.09 -9.72 10.69
N VAL A 21 1.22 -8.66 11.47
CA VAL A 21 2.30 -8.52 12.44
C VAL A 21 1.76 -8.30 13.83
N ARG A 22 2.53 -8.74 14.82
CA ARG A 22 2.36 -8.37 16.22
C ARG A 22 3.39 -7.34 16.65
N SER A 23 3.05 -6.56 17.67
CA SER A 23 4.00 -5.65 18.30
C SER A 23 5.09 -6.46 19.01
N GLY A 24 6.36 -6.08 18.80
CA GLY A 24 7.47 -6.59 19.60
C GLY A 24 7.57 -5.93 20.99
N GLY A 25 6.76 -4.91 21.26
CA GLY A 25 6.84 -4.06 22.46
C GLY A 25 7.20 -2.61 22.13
N VAL A 26 7.37 -1.79 23.16
CA VAL A 26 7.82 -0.39 23.01
C VAL A 26 9.26 -0.38 22.50
N ASN A 27 9.53 0.34 21.40
CA ASN A 27 10.85 0.44 20.74
C ASN A 27 11.38 -0.87 20.13
N PHE A 28 10.54 -1.89 19.94
CA PHE A 28 10.92 -3.11 19.25
C PHE A 28 10.25 -3.18 17.87
N PRO A 29 10.91 -3.78 16.87
CA PRO A 29 10.33 -3.95 15.55
C PRO A 29 9.07 -4.84 15.62
N THR A 30 8.18 -4.65 14.66
CA THR A 30 7.04 -5.53 14.45
C THR A 30 7.51 -6.92 14.03
N ILE A 31 6.85 -7.96 14.55
CA ILE A 31 7.20 -9.35 14.29
C ILE A 31 6.13 -9.95 13.37
N PRO A 32 6.49 -10.49 12.19
CA PRO A 32 5.54 -11.14 11.29
C PRO A 32 4.98 -12.44 11.88
N GLU A 33 3.70 -12.68 11.63
CA GLU A 33 2.94 -13.87 12.04
C GLU A 33 2.52 -14.68 10.78
N PRO A 34 3.48 -15.37 10.12
CA PRO A 34 3.22 -16.08 8.86
C PRO A 34 2.17 -17.19 8.99
N GLU A 35 2.01 -17.78 10.17
CA GLU A 35 0.98 -18.77 10.48
C GLU A 35 -0.46 -18.22 10.39
N ARG A 36 -0.61 -16.89 10.40
CA ARG A 36 -1.89 -16.18 10.23
C ARG A 36 -2.02 -15.53 8.86
N SER A 37 -1.12 -15.85 7.94
CA SER A 37 -1.16 -15.31 6.59
C SER A 37 -2.39 -15.81 5.81
N ILE A 38 -2.92 -14.95 4.95
CA ILE A 38 -4.06 -15.26 4.09
C ILE A 38 -3.77 -14.89 2.65
N SER A 39 -4.35 -15.64 1.72
CA SER A 39 -4.36 -15.28 0.30
C SER A 39 -5.62 -14.46 0.01
N THR A 40 -5.47 -13.34 -0.68
CA THR A 40 -6.57 -12.47 -1.07
C THR A 40 -6.26 -11.75 -2.38
N THR A 41 -7.26 -11.07 -2.94
CA THR A 41 -7.10 -10.27 -4.16
C THR A 41 -6.92 -8.80 -3.79
N ALA A 42 -5.96 -8.14 -4.43
CA ALA A 42 -5.71 -6.72 -4.27
C ALA A 42 -5.27 -6.10 -5.59
N VAL A 43 -5.64 -4.85 -5.83
CA VAL A 43 -5.16 -4.10 -6.99
C VAL A 43 -3.85 -3.42 -6.62
N PHE A 44 -2.79 -3.68 -7.39
CA PHE A 44 -1.50 -3.04 -7.21
C PHE A 44 -1.32 -1.89 -8.19
N MET A 45 -1.06 -0.69 -7.67
CA MET A 45 -0.86 0.52 -8.47
C MET A 45 0.38 1.28 -8.02
N ALA A 46 1.08 1.91 -8.96
CA ALA A 46 2.12 2.88 -8.67
C ALA A 46 1.53 4.30 -8.85
N LYS A 47 0.99 4.91 -7.79
CA LYS A 47 0.38 6.24 -7.88
C LYS A 47 1.48 7.31 -7.97
N PRO A 48 1.45 8.23 -8.95
CA PRO A 48 2.39 9.34 -8.99
C PRO A 48 2.10 10.30 -7.83
N GLU A 49 3.13 10.62 -7.07
CA GLU A 49 3.14 11.62 -6.01
C GLU A 49 4.05 12.77 -6.48
N THR A 50 3.53 13.99 -6.39
CA THR A 50 4.28 15.20 -6.72
C THR A 50 4.77 15.80 -5.42
N VAL A 51 6.09 15.80 -5.21
CA VAL A 51 6.70 16.46 -4.07
C VAL A 51 7.12 17.86 -4.49
N VAL A 52 6.50 18.88 -3.89
CA VAL A 52 6.94 20.28 -4.03
C VAL A 52 7.85 20.57 -2.84
N MET A 53 9.15 20.78 -3.09
CA MET A 53 10.06 21.28 -2.06
C MET A 53 9.77 22.77 -1.87
N GLU A 54 9.05 23.14 -0.82
CA GLU A 54 9.10 24.51 -0.31
C GLU A 54 10.42 24.69 0.45
N ASP A 55 11.47 25.06 -0.28
CA ASP A 55 12.58 25.75 0.36
C ASP A 55 12.06 27.11 0.82
N ASN A 56 12.05 27.31 2.14
CA ASN A 56 11.89 28.62 2.76
C ASN A 56 12.71 29.66 1.98
N ILE A 57 12.04 30.65 1.36
CA ILE A 57 12.43 32.06 1.13
C ILE A 57 11.84 32.59 -0.20
N VAL A 58 10.91 33.56 -0.04
CA VAL A 58 10.68 34.74 -0.90
C VAL A 58 9.80 34.61 -2.15
N HIS A 59 8.69 35.36 -2.08
CA HIS A 59 8.04 36.11 -3.17
C HIS A 59 8.62 35.90 -4.58
N ALA A 60 8.01 35.02 -5.37
CA ALA A 60 8.21 35.03 -6.82
C ALA A 60 6.85 35.04 -7.52
N ARG A 61 6.49 36.23 -8.00
CA ARG A 61 5.42 36.45 -8.98
C ARG A 61 5.70 35.59 -10.21
N GLY A 62 4.73 34.76 -10.63
CA GLY A 62 4.51 34.46 -12.04
C GLY A 62 5.36 33.39 -12.74
N HIS A 63 5.99 32.45 -12.04
CA HIS A 63 6.62 31.30 -12.71
C HIS A 63 5.98 29.97 -12.31
N ALA A 64 5.62 29.18 -13.32
CA ALA A 64 5.06 27.84 -13.17
C ALA A 64 6.04 26.97 -12.38
N LEU A 65 5.61 26.51 -11.20
CA LEU A 65 6.33 25.53 -10.41
C LEU A 65 6.32 24.21 -11.19
N SER A 66 7.40 23.93 -11.92
CA SER A 66 7.63 22.64 -12.54
C SER A 66 7.92 21.63 -11.43
N PRO A 67 7.14 20.54 -11.27
CA PRO A 67 7.40 19.55 -10.25
C PRO A 67 8.77 18.91 -10.50
N LEU A 68 9.68 19.04 -9.52
CA LEU A 68 11.08 18.68 -9.69
C LEU A 68 11.32 17.17 -9.67
N ILE A 69 10.44 16.39 -9.03
CA ILE A 69 10.55 14.93 -8.92
C ILE A 69 9.13 14.32 -8.93
N SER A 70 8.84 13.47 -9.91
CA SER A 70 7.67 12.56 -9.86
C SER A 70 8.13 11.26 -9.23
N THR A 71 7.73 11.01 -7.98
CA THR A 71 7.94 9.72 -7.33
C THR A 71 6.67 8.89 -7.48
N SER A 72 6.78 7.60 -7.76
CA SER A 72 5.62 6.71 -7.75
C SER A 72 5.60 5.94 -6.43
N VAL A 73 4.54 6.11 -5.64
CA VAL A 73 4.36 5.33 -4.41
C VAL A 73 3.54 4.08 -4.73
N PRO A 74 4.07 2.87 -4.45
CA PRO A 74 3.29 1.65 -4.59
C PRO A 74 2.13 1.64 -3.59
N VAL A 75 0.95 1.33 -4.08
CA VAL A 75 -0.30 1.27 -3.32
C VAL A 75 -1.00 -0.04 -3.63
N PHE A 76 -1.44 -0.73 -2.58
CA PHE A 76 -2.39 -1.84 -2.69
C PHE A 76 -3.79 -1.35 -2.34
N SER A 77 -4.77 -1.73 -3.15
CA SER A 77 -6.18 -1.46 -2.88
C SER A 77 -6.93 -2.77 -2.66
N PHE A 78 -7.55 -2.92 -1.50
CA PHE A 78 -8.33 -4.10 -1.10
C PHE A 78 -9.81 -3.75 -1.02
N ASP A 79 -10.69 -4.69 -1.34
CA ASP A 79 -12.08 -4.62 -0.90
C ASP A 79 -12.14 -4.73 0.63
N HIS A 80 -13.04 -3.98 1.30
CA HIS A 80 -13.21 -4.06 2.77
C HIS A 80 -13.51 -5.48 3.27
N LYS A 81 -14.14 -6.32 2.44
CA LYS A 81 -14.48 -7.70 2.79
C LYS A 81 -13.36 -8.71 2.50
N SER A 82 -12.31 -8.30 1.78
CA SER A 82 -11.25 -9.23 1.36
C SER A 82 -10.28 -9.57 2.50
N LEU A 83 -10.32 -8.82 3.60
CA LEU A 83 -9.53 -9.04 4.80
C LEU A 83 -10.44 -9.37 6.00
N PRO A 84 -10.21 -10.48 6.71
CA PRO A 84 -10.93 -10.85 7.93
C PRO A 84 -10.58 -9.98 9.15
N TRP A 85 -9.60 -9.08 9.02
CA TRP A 85 -9.19 -8.15 10.06
C TRP A 85 -8.80 -6.80 9.45
N PRO A 86 -8.88 -5.70 10.24
CA PRO A 86 -8.39 -4.39 9.80
C PRO A 86 -6.90 -4.46 9.44
N LEU A 87 -6.55 -3.99 8.25
CA LEU A 87 -5.17 -3.78 7.83
C LEU A 87 -4.49 -2.73 8.70
N LYS A 88 -3.28 -3.02 9.19
CA LYS A 88 -2.50 -2.12 10.04
C LYS A 88 -1.12 -1.88 9.46
N GLN A 89 -0.50 -0.79 9.90
CA GLN A 89 0.90 -0.49 9.61
C GLN A 89 1.80 -1.65 10.06
N GLY A 90 2.84 -1.92 9.28
CA GLY A 90 3.80 -3.01 9.48
C GLY A 90 3.36 -4.35 8.90
N TYR A 91 2.11 -4.51 8.46
CA TYR A 91 1.66 -5.75 7.80
C TYR A 91 2.48 -5.99 6.54
N ARG A 92 2.74 -7.26 6.23
CA ARG A 92 3.50 -7.62 5.04
C ARG A 92 2.57 -8.11 3.94
N ILE A 93 2.81 -7.65 2.72
CA ILE A 93 2.07 -8.06 1.53
C ILE A 93 3.07 -8.66 0.55
N LYS A 94 2.88 -9.93 0.19
CA LYS A 94 3.67 -10.61 -0.83
C LYS A 94 2.86 -10.70 -2.11
N LEU A 95 3.39 -10.14 -3.18
CA LEU A 95 2.79 -10.22 -4.51
C LEU A 95 3.13 -11.59 -5.13
N CYS A 96 2.13 -12.44 -5.36
CA CYS A 96 2.38 -13.82 -5.79
C CYS A 96 3.06 -13.92 -7.15
N ARG A 97 2.72 -13.04 -8.10
CA ARG A 97 3.28 -13.04 -9.46
C ARG A 97 4.79 -12.83 -9.49
N THR A 98 5.30 -11.95 -8.64
CA THR A 98 6.72 -11.57 -8.63
C THR A 98 7.48 -12.15 -7.44
N GLY A 99 6.80 -12.51 -6.35
CA GLY A 99 7.41 -12.81 -5.07
C GLY A 99 7.95 -11.57 -4.34
N ALA A 100 7.65 -10.36 -4.83
CA ALA A 100 8.03 -9.12 -4.17
C ALA A 100 7.29 -8.97 -2.83
N VAL A 101 8.03 -8.55 -1.81
CA VAL A 101 7.51 -8.36 -0.46
C VAL A 101 7.49 -6.88 -0.13
N TYR A 102 6.33 -6.43 0.34
CA TYR A 102 6.04 -5.05 0.69
C TYR A 102 5.62 -4.96 2.16
N GLU A 103 5.88 -3.83 2.79
CA GLU A 103 5.40 -3.48 4.13
C GLU A 103 4.40 -2.33 4.04
N VAL A 104 3.29 -2.44 4.76
CA VAL A 104 2.25 -1.41 4.85
C VAL A 104 2.73 -0.25 5.73
N THR A 105 2.73 0.96 5.17
CA THR A 105 3.14 2.18 5.87
C THR A 105 1.98 3.04 6.31
N ASP A 106 0.95 3.18 5.46
CA ASP A 106 -0.19 4.07 5.71
C ASP A 106 -1.47 3.44 5.13
N PRO A 107 -2.22 2.66 5.94
CA PRO A 107 -3.52 2.12 5.55
C PRO A 107 -4.63 3.16 5.75
N LYS A 108 -5.31 3.53 4.67
CA LYS A 108 -6.48 4.42 4.64
C LYS A 108 -7.73 3.65 4.28
N TYR A 109 -8.73 3.78 5.12
CA TYR A 109 -10.06 3.23 4.89
C TYR A 109 -10.88 4.29 4.19
N ASP A 110 -11.16 4.10 2.90
CA ASP A 110 -12.10 4.97 2.22
C ASP A 110 -13.51 4.69 2.75
N SER A 111 -14.35 5.73 2.78
CA SER A 111 -15.71 5.72 3.33
C SER A 111 -16.69 4.92 2.45
N VAL A 112 -16.27 4.55 1.24
CA VAL A 112 -17.15 4.02 0.20
C VAL A 112 -17.07 2.50 0.08
N ALA A 113 -15.89 1.92 -0.19
CA ALA A 113 -15.79 0.46 -0.43
C ALA A 113 -14.40 -0.19 -0.38
N ARG A 114 -13.30 0.58 -0.37
CA ARG A 114 -11.94 0.02 -0.48
C ARG A 114 -10.98 0.52 0.60
N ILE A 115 -9.94 -0.27 0.85
CA ILE A 115 -8.83 0.04 1.75
C ILE A 115 -7.63 0.33 0.85
N GLU A 116 -7.09 1.54 0.90
CA GLU A 116 -5.85 1.89 0.21
C GLU A 116 -4.68 1.82 1.19
N ALA A 117 -3.67 1.05 0.84
CA ALA A 117 -2.47 0.88 1.66
C ALA A 117 -1.26 1.36 0.87
N LYS A 118 -0.66 2.48 1.29
CA LYS A 118 0.69 2.83 0.84
C LYS A 118 1.66 1.79 1.40
N VAL A 119 2.64 1.41 0.59
CA VAL A 119 3.64 0.41 0.97
C VAL A 119 5.06 0.83 0.63
N VAL A 120 6.02 0.15 1.25
CA VAL A 120 7.45 0.18 0.92
C VAL A 120 7.90 -1.22 0.54
N GLN A 121 8.69 -1.35 -0.52
CA GLN A 121 9.24 -2.65 -0.91
C GLN A 121 10.38 -3.04 0.03
N LEU A 122 10.25 -4.18 0.71
CA LEU A 122 11.30 -4.75 1.56
C LEU A 122 12.30 -5.58 0.76
N GLY A 123 11.86 -6.16 -0.35
CA GLY A 123 12.70 -6.99 -1.21
C GLY A 123 11.89 -7.96 -2.05
N ARG A 124 12.48 -9.11 -2.31
CA ARG A 124 11.87 -10.23 -3.03
C ARG A 124 12.23 -11.50 -2.28
N ASP A 125 11.23 -12.33 -1.97
CA ASP A 125 11.52 -13.65 -1.44
C ASP A 125 12.25 -14.45 -2.51
N ALA A 126 13.42 -15.00 -2.16
CA ALA A 126 14.08 -16.00 -2.98
C ALA A 126 13.24 -17.28 -2.91
N THR A 127 12.52 -17.56 -3.99
CA THR A 127 11.97 -18.90 -4.26
C THR A 127 13.09 -19.90 -4.46
#